data_AF-A0A2E1VQY6-F1
#
_entry.id   AF-A0A2E1VQY6-F1
#
_cell.length_a   1.000
_cell.length_b   1.000
_cell.length_c   1.000
_cell.angle_alpha   90.00
_cell.angle_beta   90.00
_cell.angle_gamma   90.00
#
_symmetry.space_group_name_H-M   'P 1'
#
loop_
_entity.id
_entity.type
_entity.pdbx_description
1 polymer ?
#
loop_
_entity_poly.entity_id
_entity_poly.type
_entity_poly.pdbx_seq_one_letter_code
_entity_poly.pdbx_strand_id
1 'polypeptide(L)'
;MRSCEAVWAQARWLAVALGLAFLTAACQTLAAGPTPPADFHPQALWAAIWRGDTAASRQLAWEARWEATGSIEGERYHQAELLLLGQRAGLLKEAAARLAEAPFDPDRAYLHARLLEDPVRLLHRFEELAQAHPRHAWIRLGAAGACLQNGELQAAAVHLREAPPWPDAADFRSLIEARLREAQGEARPWRGLLDAALDHGSPAALSELEQMARRAGAEAIIRVAAADRALRSQPPAASPVAPGSAEEQQALDLLLERMHAQLAYAPQIGLPELLARMDGWALHLGLPAVWGNSPMYRLPFGAGLLLRPELDAGELSALLHRHQRLVLVGWSWLQGARAVELRGVERWSLDWPGLEQAVEIVSAADARGEAGWVSGGAVFRGFFVRRDLNARTARAWERRAQRLSSWELPAGVATDPWSGVDVPDLPGALPESLDLGLRLRAQLLAEEAATAEQAEWEALLLHELGHLPDVLPIASGQNPAWWGQLQRAVGSWFQDGWVLADWEYRAQLRALAAGPRAKLLLAQTIETAQDPGQPYFRPYRRLMRELVMHARAAGWPALARWHSRSEAQLAELARSLLAEQSIQPIPGEVVSQLMLKARQKTD
;
A
#
# COMPACT_ATOMS: atom_id res chain seq x y z
N MET A 1 16.76 38.91 71.86
CA MET A 1 16.54 37.67 71.06
C MET A 1 15.04 37.42 70.83
N ARG A 2 14.33 38.33 70.14
CA ARG A 2 12.93 38.15 69.70
C ARG A 2 12.68 38.80 68.33
N SER A 3 13.59 38.62 67.37
CA SER A 3 13.45 39.28 66.05
C SER A 3 13.92 38.47 64.84
N CYS A 4 14.39 37.22 65.00
CA CYS A 4 14.66 36.36 63.83
C CYS A 4 13.48 35.46 63.47
N GLU A 5 12.69 34.97 64.45
CA GLU A 5 11.59 34.04 64.15
C GLU A 5 10.39 34.72 63.45
N ALA A 6 10.13 36.00 63.74
CA ALA A 6 9.05 36.76 63.09
C ALA A 6 9.35 37.05 61.61
N VAL A 7 10.62 37.27 61.25
CA VAL A 7 11.06 37.52 59.87
C VAL A 7 10.99 36.24 59.03
N TRP A 8 11.32 35.09 59.63
CA TRP A 8 11.23 33.78 58.96
C TRP A 8 9.79 33.29 58.81
N ALA A 9 8.88 33.63 59.73
CA ALA A 9 7.46 33.34 59.59
C ALA A 9 6.80 34.16 58.46
N GLN A 10 7.12 35.46 58.34
CA GLN A 10 6.62 36.29 57.24
C GLN A 10 7.20 35.90 55.87
N ALA A 11 8.47 35.51 55.80
CA ALA A 11 9.08 35.03 54.54
C ALA A 11 8.47 33.69 54.06
N ARG A 12 8.08 32.79 54.99
CA ARG A 12 7.38 31.54 54.65
C ARG A 12 5.98 31.79 54.09
N TRP A 13 5.22 32.72 54.67
CA TRP A 13 3.89 33.07 54.16
C TRP A 13 3.96 33.82 52.82
N LEU A 14 4.99 34.66 52.59
CA LEU A 14 5.20 35.30 51.29
C LEU A 14 5.61 34.30 50.20
N ALA A 15 6.46 33.31 50.53
CA ALA A 15 6.87 32.26 49.59
C ALA A 15 5.73 31.27 49.27
N VAL A 16 4.87 30.96 50.24
CA VAL A 16 3.66 30.15 50.02
C VAL A 16 2.60 30.94 49.23
N ALA A 17 2.43 32.24 49.49
CA ALA A 17 1.52 33.10 48.73
C ALA A 17 2.01 33.35 47.29
N LEU A 18 3.32 33.55 47.08
CA LEU A 18 3.92 33.64 45.74
C LEU A 18 3.90 32.29 45.01
N GLY A 19 4.08 31.18 45.73
CA GLY A 19 3.95 29.83 45.19
C GLY A 19 2.51 29.47 44.80
N LEU A 20 1.52 29.87 45.60
CA LEU A 20 0.09 29.72 45.28
C LEU A 20 -0.36 30.69 44.19
N ALA A 21 0.18 31.91 44.11
CA ALA A 21 -0.08 32.84 43.00
C ALA A 21 0.55 32.34 41.68
N PHE A 22 1.73 31.72 41.70
CA PHE A 22 2.31 31.06 40.52
C PHE A 22 1.55 29.79 40.13
N LEU A 23 1.08 28.98 41.10
CA LEU A 23 0.29 27.77 40.82
C LEU A 23 -1.15 28.08 40.39
N THR A 24 -1.75 29.19 40.83
CA THR A 24 -3.10 29.59 40.39
C THR A 24 -3.07 30.44 39.13
N ALA A 25 -2.00 31.19 38.84
CA ALA A 25 -1.78 31.81 37.53
C ALA A 25 -1.39 30.78 36.45
N ALA A 26 -0.67 29.71 36.80
CA ALA A 26 -0.43 28.57 35.91
C ALA A 26 -1.65 27.64 35.73
N CYS A 27 -2.72 27.86 36.50
CA CYS A 27 -4.02 27.20 36.33
C CYS A 27 -5.12 28.17 35.82
N GLN A 28 -4.75 29.34 35.30
CA GLN A 28 -5.67 30.17 34.52
C GLN A 28 -5.72 29.64 33.11
N THR A 29 -6.79 28.89 32.84
CA THR A 29 -7.33 28.59 31.51
C THR A 29 -6.26 28.19 30.50
N LEU A 30 -6.10 26.87 30.28
CA LEU A 30 -6.08 26.42 28.89
C LEU A 30 -7.27 27.13 28.25
N ALA A 31 -7.02 28.24 27.55
CA ALA A 31 -8.03 28.85 26.72
C ALA A 31 -8.57 27.68 25.92
N ALA A 32 -9.86 27.38 26.05
CA ALA A 32 -10.49 26.40 25.19
C ALA A 32 -10.01 26.77 23.80
N GLY A 33 -9.21 25.89 23.19
CA GLY A 33 -8.64 26.14 21.87
C GLY A 33 -9.82 26.61 21.02
N PRO A 34 -9.70 27.77 20.36
CA PRO A 34 -10.85 28.43 19.75
C PRO A 34 -11.61 27.41 18.92
N THR A 35 -12.86 27.20 19.32
CA THR A 35 -13.73 26.22 18.71
C THR A 35 -13.96 26.66 17.27
N PRO A 36 -13.84 25.76 16.28
CA PRO A 36 -14.26 26.07 14.93
C PRO A 36 -15.70 26.62 14.94
N PRO A 37 -16.07 27.46 13.95
CA PRO A 37 -17.45 27.92 13.81
C PRO A 37 -18.41 26.74 13.90
N ALA A 38 -19.57 26.90 14.55
CA ALA A 38 -20.52 25.81 14.79
C ALA A 38 -20.97 25.09 13.50
N ASP A 39 -20.91 25.79 12.36
CA ASP A 39 -21.35 25.31 11.05
C ASP A 39 -20.18 24.82 10.16
N PHE A 40 -18.95 24.78 10.69
CA PHE A 40 -17.79 24.34 9.94
C PHE A 40 -17.60 22.82 10.05
N HIS A 41 -17.48 22.15 8.89
CA HIS A 41 -17.24 20.72 8.81
C HIS A 41 -15.78 20.43 8.38
N PRO A 42 -14.89 20.01 9.32
CA PRO A 42 -13.49 19.68 9.02
C PRO A 42 -13.30 18.61 7.93
N GLN A 43 -14.36 17.86 7.63
CA GLN A 43 -14.40 16.83 6.59
C GLN A 43 -14.22 17.40 5.17
N ALA A 44 -14.79 18.56 4.87
CA ALA A 44 -14.66 19.17 3.54
C ALA A 44 -13.19 19.53 3.24
N LEU A 45 -12.49 19.98 4.28
CA LEU A 45 -11.08 20.35 4.22
C LEU A 45 -10.18 19.11 4.07
N TRP A 46 -10.36 18.08 4.90
CA TRP A 46 -9.66 16.80 4.72
C TRP A 46 -9.91 16.19 3.34
N ALA A 47 -11.15 16.27 2.82
CA ALA A 47 -11.47 15.77 1.49
C ALA A 47 -10.79 16.57 0.36
N ALA A 48 -10.68 17.89 0.49
CA ALA A 48 -9.93 18.73 -0.44
C ALA A 48 -8.43 18.35 -0.45
N ILE A 49 -7.85 18.16 0.73
CA ILE A 49 -6.45 17.72 0.90
C ILE A 49 -6.23 16.35 0.25
N TRP A 50 -7.09 15.36 0.51
CA TRP A 50 -6.95 14.03 -0.08
C TRP A 50 -7.16 14.00 -1.59
N ARG A 51 -8.03 14.88 -2.13
CA ARG A 51 -8.14 15.10 -3.58
C ARG A 51 -6.94 15.87 -4.15
N GLY A 52 -6.12 16.47 -3.28
CA GLY A 52 -5.02 17.33 -3.67
C GLY A 52 -5.46 18.65 -4.28
N ASP A 53 -6.65 19.12 -3.89
CA ASP A 53 -7.19 20.43 -4.27
C ASP A 53 -6.72 21.47 -3.24
N THR A 54 -5.49 21.97 -3.46
CA THR A 54 -4.84 22.91 -2.54
C THR A 54 -5.54 24.27 -2.47
N ALA A 55 -6.25 24.66 -3.55
CA ALA A 55 -7.01 25.90 -3.56
C ALA A 55 -8.24 25.78 -2.66
N ALA A 56 -9.02 24.71 -2.83
CA ALA A 56 -10.17 24.45 -1.96
C ALA A 56 -9.74 24.20 -0.51
N SER A 57 -8.62 23.49 -0.27
CA SER A 57 -8.14 23.26 1.10
C SER A 57 -7.75 24.56 1.79
N ARG A 58 -7.00 25.45 1.11
CA ARG A 58 -6.62 26.76 1.67
C ARG A 58 -7.82 27.66 1.94
N GLN A 59 -8.78 27.69 1.02
CA GLN A 59 -10.00 28.46 1.21
C GLN A 59 -10.78 27.97 2.44
N LEU A 60 -11.00 26.66 2.56
CA LEU A 60 -11.70 26.07 3.71
C LEU A 60 -10.93 26.29 5.01
N ALA A 61 -9.59 26.22 4.99
CA ALA A 61 -8.75 26.46 6.17
C ALA A 61 -8.81 27.93 6.63
N TRP A 62 -8.85 28.85 5.67
CA TRP A 62 -9.01 30.28 5.91
C TRP A 62 -10.41 30.61 6.46
N GLU A 63 -11.47 30.02 5.89
CA GLU A 63 -12.85 30.13 6.39
C GLU A 63 -12.97 29.61 7.83
N ALA A 64 -12.27 28.53 8.16
CA ALA A 64 -12.16 27.97 9.51
C ALA A 64 -11.29 28.81 10.47
N ARG A 65 -10.58 29.82 9.95
CA ARG A 65 -9.62 30.68 10.65
C ARG A 65 -8.48 29.90 11.32
N TRP A 66 -8.09 28.74 10.82
CA TRP A 66 -7.16 27.86 11.54
C TRP A 66 -5.76 28.40 11.75
N GLU A 67 -5.27 29.23 10.83
CA GLU A 67 -3.99 29.92 11.01
C GLU A 67 -4.03 30.93 12.17
N ALA A 68 -5.21 31.46 12.51
CA ALA A 68 -5.41 32.41 13.61
C ALA A 68 -5.76 31.73 14.94
N THR A 69 -6.14 30.45 14.92
CA THR A 69 -6.60 29.73 16.12
C THR A 69 -5.49 29.08 16.93
N GLY A 70 -4.32 28.81 16.34
CA GLY A 70 -3.25 28.06 17.00
C GLY A 70 -3.68 26.65 17.43
N SER A 71 -4.70 26.08 16.79
CA SER A 71 -5.22 24.75 17.15
C SER A 71 -4.32 23.64 16.60
N ILE A 72 -4.18 22.55 17.37
CA ILE A 72 -3.40 21.38 16.93
C ILE A 72 -3.98 20.79 15.66
N GLU A 73 -5.31 20.67 15.58
CA GLU A 73 -5.99 20.17 14.39
C GLU A 73 -5.65 21.06 13.18
N GLY A 74 -5.73 22.39 13.32
CA GLY A 74 -5.30 23.37 12.31
C GLY A 74 -3.88 23.15 11.79
N GLU A 75 -2.91 23.01 12.70
CA GLU A 75 -1.51 22.72 12.34
C GLU A 75 -1.37 21.32 11.70
N ARG A 76 -2.20 20.34 12.08
CA ARG A 76 -2.18 19.02 11.42
C ARG A 76 -2.52 19.11 9.94
N TYR A 77 -3.45 19.99 9.56
CA TYR A 77 -3.79 20.26 8.16
C TYR A 77 -2.68 20.98 7.43
N HIS A 78 -2.12 22.04 8.03
CA HIS A 78 -1.01 22.78 7.44
C HIS A 78 0.14 21.83 7.10
N GLN A 79 0.53 20.99 8.07
CA GLN A 79 1.52 19.94 7.87
C GLN A 79 1.09 18.92 6.80
N ALA A 80 -0.18 18.50 6.76
CA ALA A 80 -0.66 17.54 5.74
C ALA A 80 -0.56 18.12 4.31
N GLU A 81 -0.90 19.40 4.12
CA GLU A 81 -0.74 20.08 2.83
C GLU A 81 0.74 20.11 2.42
N LEU A 82 1.63 20.50 3.32
CA LEU A 82 3.06 20.59 3.05
C LEU A 82 3.70 19.21 2.83
N LEU A 83 3.23 18.16 3.50
CA LEU A 83 3.63 16.77 3.24
C LEU A 83 3.23 16.32 1.83
N LEU A 84 2.06 16.73 1.32
CA LEU A 84 1.66 16.43 -0.07
C LEU A 84 2.54 17.13 -1.11
N LEU A 85 3.21 18.22 -0.72
CA LEU A 85 4.17 18.96 -1.54
C LEU A 85 5.63 18.48 -1.36
N GLY A 86 5.84 17.38 -0.63
CA GLY A 86 7.16 16.82 -0.35
C GLY A 86 8.05 17.72 0.50
N GLN A 87 7.45 18.47 1.43
CA GLN A 87 8.17 19.40 2.30
C GLN A 87 8.41 18.85 3.71
N ARG A 88 8.41 17.51 3.91
CA ARG A 88 8.63 16.90 5.23
C ARG A 88 9.94 17.36 5.87
N ALA A 89 11.00 17.49 5.08
CA ALA A 89 12.30 17.98 5.54
C ALA A 89 12.22 19.40 6.14
N GLY A 90 11.50 20.31 5.47
CA GLY A 90 11.29 21.68 5.95
C GLY A 90 10.42 21.70 7.20
N LEU A 91 9.31 20.94 7.19
CA LEU A 91 8.40 20.79 8.32
C LEU A 91 9.08 20.24 9.56
N LEU A 92 9.91 19.20 9.44
CA LEU A 92 10.66 18.64 10.56
C LEU A 92 11.63 19.66 11.16
N LYS A 93 12.34 20.41 10.32
CA LYS A 93 13.24 21.49 10.76
C LYS A 93 12.48 22.57 11.52
N GLU A 94 11.33 22.99 10.98
CA GLU A 94 10.48 24.00 11.61
C GLU A 94 9.88 23.51 12.93
N ALA A 95 9.30 22.32 12.95
CA ALA A 95 8.74 21.71 14.15
C ALA A 95 9.80 21.49 15.24
N ALA A 96 11.03 21.11 14.86
CA ALA A 96 12.14 20.99 15.79
C ALA A 96 12.56 22.34 16.39
N ALA A 97 12.62 23.40 15.58
CA ALA A 97 12.92 24.75 16.06
C ALA A 97 11.84 25.24 17.04
N ARG A 98 10.56 25.07 16.68
CA ARG A 98 9.43 25.39 17.57
C ARG A 98 9.51 24.58 18.87
N LEU A 99 9.81 23.29 18.81
CA LEU A 99 9.96 22.46 20.02
C LEU A 99 11.14 22.92 20.88
N ALA A 100 12.25 23.36 20.29
CA ALA A 100 13.40 23.87 21.04
C ALA A 100 13.10 25.16 21.82
N GLU A 101 12.20 26.01 21.30
CA GLU A 101 11.73 27.22 22.00
C GLU A 101 10.86 26.91 23.23
N ALA A 102 10.14 25.77 23.21
CA ALA A 102 9.30 25.33 24.32
C ALA A 102 9.41 23.80 24.50
N PRO A 103 10.51 23.29 25.10
CA PRO A 103 10.83 21.86 25.12
C PRO A 103 9.83 20.96 25.87
N PHE A 104 9.02 21.56 26.75
CA PHE A 104 8.04 20.86 27.58
C PHE A 104 6.60 21.01 27.09
N ASP A 105 6.41 21.66 25.94
CA ASP A 105 5.09 21.84 25.32
C ASP A 105 4.64 20.53 24.65
N PRO A 106 3.59 19.85 25.18
CA PRO A 106 3.13 18.58 24.64
C PRO A 106 2.54 18.69 23.22
N ASP A 107 2.03 19.86 22.84
CA ASP A 107 1.43 20.09 21.53
C ASP A 107 2.51 20.15 20.47
N ARG A 108 3.59 20.89 20.75
CA ARG A 108 4.77 20.93 19.88
C ARG A 108 5.45 19.57 19.79
N ALA A 109 5.50 18.83 20.89
CA ALA A 109 6.07 17.49 20.92
C ALA A 109 5.24 16.50 20.07
N TYR A 110 3.90 16.58 20.15
CA TYR A 110 2.97 15.84 19.29
C TYR A 110 3.14 16.19 17.80
N LEU A 111 3.14 17.48 17.48
CA LEU A 111 3.25 18.00 16.12
C LEU A 111 4.59 17.67 15.46
N HIS A 112 5.66 17.59 16.25
CA HIS A 112 6.95 17.10 15.80
C HIS A 112 6.93 15.58 15.56
N ALA A 113 6.42 14.79 16.52
CA ALA A 113 6.41 13.33 16.43
C ALA A 113 5.66 12.81 15.20
N ARG A 114 4.52 13.40 14.85
CA ARG A 114 3.70 12.94 13.70
C ARG A 114 4.37 13.13 12.33
N LEU A 115 5.45 13.90 12.25
CA LEU A 115 6.20 14.13 11.02
C LEU A 115 7.25 13.04 10.77
N LEU A 116 7.46 12.12 11.71
CA LEU A 116 8.28 10.92 11.50
C LEU A 116 7.65 10.06 10.40
N GLU A 117 8.49 9.64 9.46
CA GLU A 117 8.10 8.82 8.32
C GLU A 117 8.19 7.33 8.68
N ASP A 118 9.16 6.95 9.52
CA ASP A 118 9.34 5.56 9.90
C ASP A 118 8.31 5.11 10.95
N PRO A 119 7.47 4.09 10.68
CA PRO A 119 6.40 3.68 11.58
C PRO A 119 6.89 3.11 12.92
N VAL A 120 8.10 2.55 12.98
CA VAL A 120 8.69 2.04 14.23
C VAL A 120 9.20 3.18 15.09
N ARG A 121 9.89 4.16 14.50
CA ARG A 121 10.29 5.40 15.21
C ARG A 121 9.08 6.20 15.68
N LEU A 122 8.04 6.29 14.83
CA LEU A 122 6.78 6.98 15.14
C LEU A 122 6.10 6.35 16.37
N LEU A 123 5.96 5.03 16.37
CA LEU A 123 5.39 4.28 17.50
C LEU A 123 6.19 4.53 18.78
N HIS A 124 7.50 4.28 18.74
CA HIS A 124 8.37 4.47 19.89
C HIS A 124 8.28 5.89 20.45
N ARG A 125 8.30 6.89 19.56
CA ARG A 125 8.20 8.29 19.97
C ARG A 125 6.87 8.60 20.64
N PHE A 126 5.77 8.05 20.13
CA PHE A 126 4.47 8.25 20.77
C PHE A 126 4.34 7.50 22.09
N GLU A 127 4.98 6.35 22.26
CA GLU A 127 5.05 5.66 23.55
C GLU A 127 5.78 6.52 24.60
N GLU A 128 6.95 7.07 24.26
CA GLU A 128 7.69 8.00 25.12
C GLU A 128 6.83 9.22 25.52
N LEU A 129 6.18 9.84 24.53
CA LEU A 129 5.32 10.99 24.77
C LEU A 129 4.09 10.62 25.62
N ALA A 130 3.49 9.45 25.40
CA ALA A 130 2.34 9.00 26.18
C ALA A 130 2.70 8.68 27.63
N GLN A 131 3.95 8.27 27.90
CA GLN A 131 4.49 8.12 29.25
C GLN A 131 4.74 9.48 29.91
N ALA A 132 5.35 10.42 29.19
CA ALA A 132 5.66 11.76 29.69
C ALA A 132 4.40 12.63 29.89
N HIS A 133 3.39 12.47 29.03
CA HIS A 133 2.16 13.27 29.00
C HIS A 133 0.91 12.38 29.00
N PRO A 134 0.66 11.61 30.08
CA PRO A 134 -0.35 10.55 30.09
C PRO A 134 -1.79 11.05 29.98
N ARG A 135 -2.03 12.35 30.19
CA ARG A 135 -3.34 13.00 30.14
C ARG A 135 -3.53 13.88 28.90
N HIS A 136 -2.64 13.77 27.91
CA HIS A 136 -2.73 14.59 26.70
C HIS A 136 -3.48 13.85 25.60
N ALA A 137 -4.64 14.38 25.18
CA ALA A 137 -5.54 13.70 24.24
C ALA A 137 -4.86 13.37 22.91
N TRP A 138 -4.21 14.34 22.29
CA TRP A 138 -3.54 14.17 21.00
C TRP A 138 -2.39 13.18 21.03
N ILE A 139 -1.63 13.15 22.12
CA ILE A 139 -0.52 12.21 22.28
C ILE A 139 -1.06 10.78 22.42
N ARG A 140 -2.10 10.59 23.24
CA ARG A 140 -2.76 9.27 23.40
C ARG A 140 -3.38 8.78 22.09
N LEU A 141 -4.04 9.67 21.34
CA LEU A 141 -4.59 9.32 20.02
C LEU A 141 -3.48 9.07 18.99
N GLY A 142 -2.38 9.84 19.03
CA GLY A 142 -1.20 9.59 18.21
C GLY A 142 -0.59 8.21 18.47
N ALA A 143 -0.43 7.84 19.74
CA ALA A 143 0.02 6.51 20.16
C ALA A 143 -0.95 5.41 19.71
N ALA A 144 -2.26 5.60 19.90
CA ALA A 144 -3.26 4.64 19.43
C ALA A 144 -3.19 4.43 17.91
N GLY A 145 -3.03 5.51 17.14
CA GLY A 145 -2.86 5.46 15.69
C GLY A 145 -1.57 4.75 15.27
N ALA A 146 -0.45 5.01 15.94
CA ALA A 146 0.83 4.36 15.66
C ALA A 146 0.81 2.86 16.01
N CYS A 147 0.23 2.47 17.15
CA CYS A 147 0.03 1.07 17.51
C CYS A 147 -0.83 0.35 16.47
N LEU A 148 -1.95 0.97 16.06
CA LEU A 148 -2.85 0.42 15.05
C LEU A 148 -2.13 0.21 13.71
N GLN A 149 -1.36 1.20 13.26
CA GLN A 149 -0.58 1.12 12.02
C GLN A 149 0.44 -0.04 12.08
N ASN A 150 1.03 -0.31 13.25
CA ASN A 150 1.97 -1.42 13.45
C ASN A 150 1.29 -2.77 13.79
N GLY A 151 -0.05 -2.84 13.79
CA GLY A 151 -0.81 -4.07 14.08
C GLY A 151 -0.89 -4.41 15.58
N GLU A 152 -0.53 -3.50 16.47
CA GLU A 152 -0.58 -3.67 17.93
C GLU A 152 -1.98 -3.35 18.46
N LEU A 153 -2.96 -4.18 18.10
CA LEU A 153 -4.38 -3.88 18.33
C LEU A 153 -4.73 -3.72 19.82
N GLN A 154 -4.12 -4.51 20.70
CA GLN A 154 -4.36 -4.40 22.14
C GLN A 154 -3.80 -3.08 22.70
N ALA A 155 -2.58 -2.69 22.30
CA ALA A 155 -1.97 -1.44 22.72
C ALA A 155 -2.74 -0.22 22.19
N ALA A 156 -3.18 -0.28 20.92
CA ALA A 156 -4.05 0.73 20.33
C ALA A 156 -5.34 0.92 21.14
N ALA A 157 -5.99 -0.18 21.56
CA ALA A 157 -7.19 -0.15 22.39
C ALA A 157 -6.95 0.45 23.79
N VAL A 158 -5.77 0.24 24.37
CA VAL A 158 -5.38 0.83 25.66
C VAL A 158 -5.22 2.34 25.53
N HIS A 159 -4.39 2.80 24.59
CA HIS A 159 -4.16 4.23 24.38
C HIS A 159 -5.45 4.99 24.03
N LEU A 160 -6.32 4.41 23.21
CA LEU A 160 -7.59 5.00 22.83
C LEU A 160 -8.56 5.16 24.00
N ARG A 161 -8.58 4.20 24.92
CA ARG A 161 -9.38 4.25 26.15
C ARG A 161 -8.85 5.28 27.14
N GLU A 162 -7.52 5.41 27.22
CA GLU A 162 -6.82 6.35 28.09
C GLU A 162 -6.81 7.77 27.56
N ALA A 163 -7.13 7.99 26.28
CA ALA A 163 -7.26 9.31 25.68
C ALA A 163 -8.42 10.08 26.33
N PRO A 164 -8.16 11.20 27.04
CA PRO A 164 -9.22 12.02 27.60
C PRO A 164 -10.09 12.63 26.47
N PRO A 165 -11.38 12.92 26.75
CA PRO A 165 -12.23 13.60 25.79
C PRO A 165 -11.69 15.00 25.52
N TRP A 166 -11.64 15.38 24.25
CA TRP A 166 -11.16 16.69 23.84
C TRP A 166 -11.90 17.13 22.56
N PRO A 167 -12.53 18.32 22.52
CA PRO A 167 -13.41 18.72 21.43
C PRO A 167 -12.75 18.70 20.04
N ASP A 168 -11.52 19.22 19.92
CA ASP A 168 -10.80 19.27 18.63
C ASP A 168 -10.27 17.90 18.16
N ALA A 169 -10.32 16.86 19.01
CA ALA A 169 -9.77 15.54 18.73
C ALA A 169 -10.85 14.46 18.50
N ALA A 170 -12.14 14.83 18.59
CA ALA A 170 -13.27 13.91 18.54
C ALA A 170 -13.32 13.12 17.21
N ASP A 171 -13.18 13.80 16.08
CA ASP A 171 -13.18 13.16 14.75
C ASP A 171 -12.02 12.17 14.59
N PHE A 172 -10.84 12.58 15.07
CA PHE A 172 -9.65 11.73 15.00
C PHE A 172 -9.78 10.49 15.88
N ARG A 173 -10.38 10.63 17.07
CA ARG A 173 -10.73 9.49 17.93
C ARG A 173 -11.68 8.52 17.24
N SER A 174 -12.77 9.01 16.65
CA SER A 174 -13.74 8.17 15.95
C SER A 174 -13.12 7.39 14.78
N LEU A 175 -12.19 8.02 14.05
CA LEU A 175 -11.44 7.33 12.98
C LEU A 175 -10.57 6.18 13.52
N ILE A 176 -9.84 6.39 14.62
CA ILE A 176 -9.01 5.35 15.22
C ILE A 176 -9.89 4.22 15.78
N GLU A 177 -11.01 4.54 16.43
CA GLU A 177 -11.99 3.55 16.92
C GLU A 177 -12.54 2.69 15.79
N ALA A 178 -12.88 3.29 14.64
CA ALA A 178 -13.37 2.57 13.47
C ALA A 178 -12.35 1.57 12.92
N ARG A 179 -11.11 2.04 12.69
CA ARG A 179 -10.02 1.20 12.16
C ARG A 179 -9.61 0.08 13.12
N LEU A 180 -9.61 0.36 14.44
CA LEU A 180 -9.31 -0.64 15.45
C LEU A 180 -10.33 -1.79 15.44
N ARG A 181 -11.61 -1.46 15.36
CA ARG A 181 -12.69 -2.47 15.27
C ARG A 181 -12.61 -3.28 13.98
N GLU A 182 -12.21 -2.65 12.88
CA GLU A 182 -11.99 -3.33 11.60
C GLU A 182 -10.85 -4.33 11.69
N ALA A 183 -9.71 -3.90 12.22
CA ALA A 183 -8.57 -4.77 12.41
C ALA A 183 -8.88 -5.95 13.36
N GLN A 184 -9.84 -5.79 14.28
CA GLN A 184 -10.34 -6.85 15.17
C GLN A 184 -11.35 -7.80 14.52
N GLY A 185 -11.71 -7.59 13.25
CA GLY A 185 -12.66 -8.44 12.53
C GLY A 185 -14.10 -8.30 13.02
N GLU A 186 -14.42 -7.24 13.78
CA GLU A 186 -15.78 -6.97 14.22
C GLU A 186 -16.60 -6.49 13.02
N ALA A 187 -17.28 -7.38 12.30
CA ALA A 187 -18.04 -7.04 11.10
C ALA A 187 -19.38 -6.30 11.35
N ARG A 188 -19.72 -5.99 12.62
CA ARG A 188 -21.04 -5.47 13.04
C ARG A 188 -21.13 -4.04 13.63
N PRO A 189 -20.06 -3.29 13.97
CA PRO A 189 -20.19 -1.97 14.59
C PRO A 189 -20.39 -0.85 13.57
N TRP A 190 -20.33 -1.15 12.26
CA TRP A 190 -20.43 -0.15 11.20
C TRP A 190 -21.72 0.65 11.26
N ARG A 191 -22.83 0.06 11.72
CA ARG A 191 -24.18 0.68 11.66
C ARG A 191 -24.27 1.98 12.47
N GLY A 192 -23.69 2.03 13.67
CA GLY A 192 -23.69 3.23 14.52
C GLY A 192 -22.72 4.31 14.06
N LEU A 193 -21.64 3.94 13.38
CA LEU A 193 -20.71 4.88 12.74
C LEU A 193 -21.21 5.34 11.35
N LEU A 194 -21.98 4.49 10.66
CA LEU A 194 -22.67 4.73 9.39
C LEU A 194 -23.74 5.80 9.56
N ASP A 195 -24.57 5.72 10.61
CA ASP A 195 -25.63 6.70 10.85
C ASP A 195 -25.04 8.10 11.15
N ALA A 196 -23.91 8.17 11.87
CA ALA A 196 -23.19 9.43 12.12
C ALA A 196 -22.48 10.00 10.88
N ALA A 197 -21.93 9.14 10.01
CA ALA A 197 -21.28 9.55 8.77
C ALA A 197 -22.28 9.90 7.63
N LEU A 198 -23.47 9.30 7.63
CA LEU A 198 -24.55 9.54 6.67
C LEU A 198 -25.24 10.90 6.91
N ASP A 199 -25.33 11.34 8.17
CA ASP A 199 -25.82 12.69 8.50
C ASP A 199 -24.83 13.81 8.06
N HIS A 200 -23.58 13.47 7.68
CA HIS A 200 -22.51 14.44 7.39
C HIS A 200 -21.85 14.31 5.99
N GLY A 201 -22.28 13.34 5.15
CA GLY A 201 -22.02 13.34 3.70
C GLY A 201 -20.55 13.26 3.25
N SER A 202 -19.79 12.24 3.67
CA SER A 202 -18.39 12.01 3.24
C SER A 202 -18.25 10.94 2.11
N PRO A 203 -17.86 11.31 0.87
CA PRO A 203 -17.74 10.37 -0.26
C PRO A 203 -16.61 9.33 -0.14
N ALA A 204 -15.52 9.64 0.57
CA ALA A 204 -14.39 8.70 0.77
C ALA A 204 -14.74 7.62 1.80
N ALA A 205 -15.36 8.04 2.92
CA ALA A 205 -15.93 7.11 3.90
C ALA A 205 -17.06 6.29 3.28
N LEU A 206 -17.93 6.88 2.48
CA LEU A 206 -18.98 6.17 1.73
C LEU A 206 -18.41 5.12 0.76
N SER A 207 -17.28 5.38 0.08
CA SER A 207 -16.68 4.42 -0.86
C SER A 207 -16.06 3.19 -0.15
N GLU A 208 -15.39 3.42 0.98
CA GLU A 208 -14.79 2.38 1.81
C GLU A 208 -15.89 1.57 2.55
N LEU A 209 -16.91 2.26 3.07
CA LEU A 209 -18.10 1.67 3.70
C LEU A 209 -18.96 0.89 2.71
N GLU A 210 -19.12 1.37 1.46
CA GLU A 210 -19.76 0.60 0.39
C GLU A 210 -18.97 -0.67 0.10
N GLN A 211 -17.65 -0.62 -0.02
CA GLN A 211 -16.84 -1.83 -0.22
C GLN A 211 -16.94 -2.81 0.95
N MET A 212 -17.02 -2.33 2.20
CA MET A 212 -17.22 -3.18 3.38
C MET A 212 -18.64 -3.79 3.43
N ALA A 213 -19.68 -3.03 3.11
CA ALA A 213 -21.06 -3.51 3.04
C ALA A 213 -21.30 -4.49 1.88
N ARG A 214 -20.63 -4.26 0.74
CA ARG A 214 -20.57 -5.17 -0.41
C ARG A 214 -19.92 -6.51 -0.04
N ARG A 215 -18.84 -6.48 0.74
CA ARG A 215 -18.15 -7.66 1.32
C ARG A 215 -18.95 -8.39 2.40
N ALA A 216 -19.91 -7.75 3.05
CA ALA A 216 -20.76 -8.33 4.10
C ALA A 216 -21.84 -9.32 3.62
N GLY A 217 -21.81 -9.74 2.33
CA GLY A 217 -22.43 -10.99 1.88
C GLY A 217 -23.81 -10.89 1.20
N ALA A 218 -24.45 -9.72 1.17
CA ALA A 218 -25.73 -9.54 0.45
C ALA A 218 -25.55 -9.20 -1.04
N GLU A 219 -24.50 -8.45 -1.39
CA GLU A 219 -24.27 -8.05 -2.78
C GLU A 219 -23.90 -9.23 -3.68
N ALA A 220 -23.21 -10.25 -3.14
CA ALA A 220 -22.93 -11.48 -3.85
C ALA A 220 -24.22 -12.21 -4.28
N ILE A 221 -25.24 -12.21 -3.43
CA ILE A 221 -26.57 -12.77 -3.72
C ILE A 221 -27.27 -11.95 -4.83
N ILE A 222 -27.20 -10.63 -4.76
CA ILE A 222 -27.78 -9.75 -5.79
C ILE A 222 -27.07 -9.94 -7.13
N ARG A 223 -25.74 -9.96 -7.14
CA ARG A 223 -24.92 -10.15 -8.35
C ARG A 223 -25.18 -11.51 -8.98
N VAL A 224 -25.25 -12.60 -8.19
CA VAL A 224 -25.50 -13.93 -8.74
C VAL A 224 -26.92 -14.05 -9.31
N ALA A 225 -27.92 -13.44 -8.66
CA ALA A 225 -29.29 -13.42 -9.18
C ALA A 225 -29.44 -12.55 -10.45
N ALA A 226 -28.75 -11.40 -10.51
CA ALA A 226 -28.73 -10.55 -11.69
C ALA A 226 -28.04 -11.25 -12.88
N ALA A 227 -26.89 -11.87 -12.65
CA ALA A 227 -26.17 -12.62 -13.66
C ALA A 227 -26.98 -13.83 -14.16
N ASP A 228 -27.66 -14.56 -13.26
CA ASP A 228 -28.55 -15.67 -13.63
C ASP A 228 -29.74 -15.21 -14.47
N ARG A 229 -30.34 -14.07 -14.12
CA ARG A 229 -31.43 -13.45 -14.90
C ARG A 229 -30.95 -13.02 -16.28
N ALA A 230 -29.80 -12.38 -16.37
CA ALA A 230 -29.21 -11.96 -17.64
C ALA A 230 -28.94 -13.18 -18.54
N LEU A 231 -28.37 -14.25 -17.99
CA LEU A 231 -28.14 -15.50 -18.71
C LEU A 231 -29.46 -16.11 -19.22
N ARG A 232 -30.47 -16.28 -18.35
CA ARG A 232 -31.78 -16.86 -18.71
C ARG A 232 -32.65 -15.99 -19.59
N SER A 233 -32.35 -14.70 -19.70
CA SER A 233 -33.04 -13.80 -20.63
C SER A 233 -32.69 -14.10 -22.09
N GLN A 234 -31.59 -14.81 -22.32
CA GLN A 234 -31.27 -15.39 -23.61
C GLN A 234 -32.05 -16.71 -23.76
N PRO A 235 -32.79 -16.93 -24.87
CA PRO A 235 -33.35 -18.24 -25.13
C PRO A 235 -32.19 -19.25 -25.31
N PRO A 236 -32.37 -20.52 -24.91
CA PRO A 236 -31.37 -21.55 -25.16
C PRO A 236 -30.99 -21.57 -26.65
N ALA A 237 -29.69 -21.49 -26.94
CA ALA A 237 -29.21 -21.45 -28.30
C ALA A 237 -29.58 -22.75 -29.04
N ALA A 238 -30.34 -22.62 -30.13
CA ALA A 238 -30.73 -23.75 -30.98
C ALA A 238 -29.56 -24.27 -31.85
N SER A 239 -28.49 -23.50 -31.97
CA SER A 239 -27.28 -23.84 -32.72
C SER A 239 -26.06 -23.16 -32.09
N PRO A 240 -24.85 -23.71 -32.27
CA PRO A 240 -23.63 -23.07 -31.81
C PRO A 240 -23.49 -21.64 -32.36
N VAL A 241 -23.00 -20.73 -31.53
CA VAL A 241 -22.73 -19.36 -31.96
C VAL A 241 -21.55 -19.37 -32.94
N ALA A 242 -21.63 -18.54 -33.98
CA ALA A 242 -20.59 -18.48 -35.01
C ALA A 242 -19.27 -17.95 -34.41
N PRO A 243 -18.12 -18.61 -34.67
CA PRO A 243 -16.82 -18.16 -34.17
C PRO A 243 -16.50 -16.72 -34.60
N GLY A 244 -16.11 -15.88 -33.65
CA GLY A 244 -15.72 -14.48 -33.86
C GLY A 244 -16.87 -13.50 -34.03
N SER A 245 -18.12 -13.95 -33.87
CA SER A 245 -19.29 -13.07 -33.99
C SER A 245 -19.49 -12.18 -32.75
N ALA A 246 -20.27 -11.11 -32.89
CA ALA A 246 -20.65 -10.24 -31.77
C ALA A 246 -21.47 -11.00 -30.72
N GLU A 247 -22.29 -11.95 -31.17
CA GLU A 247 -23.05 -12.84 -30.29
C GLU A 247 -22.12 -13.77 -29.48
N GLU A 248 -21.00 -14.23 -30.06
CA GLU A 248 -20.02 -15.07 -29.32
C GLU A 248 -19.37 -14.27 -28.19
N GLN A 249 -19.02 -13.02 -28.47
CA GLN A 249 -18.48 -12.09 -27.47
C GLN A 249 -19.50 -11.81 -26.35
N GLN A 250 -20.75 -11.51 -26.72
CA GLN A 250 -21.83 -11.27 -25.75
C GLN A 250 -22.11 -12.51 -24.88
N ALA A 251 -22.16 -13.69 -25.49
CA ALA A 251 -22.31 -14.95 -24.79
C ALA A 251 -21.14 -15.19 -23.82
N LEU A 252 -19.91 -14.91 -24.25
CA LEU A 252 -18.72 -15.04 -23.39
C LEU A 252 -18.76 -14.06 -22.21
N ASP A 253 -19.19 -12.82 -22.43
CA ASP A 253 -19.38 -11.82 -21.36
C ASP A 253 -20.37 -12.29 -20.29
N LEU A 254 -21.53 -12.81 -20.70
CA LEU A 254 -22.55 -13.34 -19.79
C LEU A 254 -22.03 -14.55 -19.00
N LEU A 255 -21.30 -15.44 -19.65
CA LEU A 255 -20.72 -16.62 -19.02
C LEU A 255 -19.69 -16.23 -17.94
N LEU A 256 -18.76 -15.33 -18.26
CA LEU A 256 -17.72 -14.88 -17.33
C LEU A 256 -18.29 -14.03 -16.19
N GLU A 257 -19.30 -13.20 -16.46
CA GLU A 257 -20.05 -12.50 -15.43
C GLU A 257 -20.72 -13.47 -14.44
N ARG A 258 -21.37 -14.53 -14.96
CA ARG A 258 -21.99 -15.55 -14.13
C ARG A 258 -20.98 -16.34 -13.30
N MET A 259 -19.80 -16.62 -13.85
CA MET A 259 -18.67 -17.24 -13.13
C MET A 259 -18.20 -16.36 -11.97
N HIS A 260 -17.89 -15.08 -12.22
CA HIS A 260 -17.44 -14.18 -11.16
C HIS A 260 -18.50 -13.99 -10.07
N ALA A 261 -19.77 -13.88 -10.44
CA ALA A 261 -20.86 -13.80 -9.48
C ALA A 261 -21.01 -15.11 -8.67
N GLN A 262 -20.77 -16.27 -9.27
CA GLN A 262 -20.77 -17.55 -8.56
C GLN A 262 -19.65 -17.65 -7.54
N LEU A 263 -18.44 -17.23 -7.91
CA LEU A 263 -17.27 -17.25 -7.03
C LEU A 263 -17.46 -16.35 -5.82
N ALA A 264 -18.02 -15.15 -6.02
CA ALA A 264 -18.34 -14.23 -4.93
C ALA A 264 -19.43 -14.78 -3.99
N TYR A 265 -20.42 -15.52 -4.54
CA TYR A 265 -21.52 -16.11 -3.77
C TYR A 265 -21.12 -17.40 -3.03
N ALA A 266 -20.28 -18.23 -3.67
CA ALA A 266 -19.85 -19.53 -3.16
C ALA A 266 -18.32 -19.64 -3.19
N PRO A 267 -17.61 -18.92 -2.31
CA PRO A 267 -16.14 -18.84 -2.35
C PRO A 267 -15.46 -20.19 -2.07
N GLN A 268 -16.17 -21.17 -1.51
CA GLN A 268 -15.65 -22.51 -1.23
C GLN A 268 -15.95 -23.53 -2.34
N ILE A 269 -16.50 -23.09 -3.49
CA ILE A 269 -16.78 -24.00 -4.61
C ILE A 269 -15.49 -24.68 -5.10
N GLY A 270 -15.56 -25.97 -5.36
CA GLY A 270 -14.45 -26.72 -5.95
C GLY A 270 -14.22 -26.34 -7.42
N LEU A 271 -12.97 -26.33 -7.89
CA LEU A 271 -12.69 -26.05 -9.30
C LEU A 271 -13.43 -26.99 -10.27
N PRO A 272 -13.43 -28.33 -10.08
CA PRO A 272 -14.19 -29.22 -10.96
C PRO A 272 -15.70 -28.92 -10.98
N GLU A 273 -16.26 -28.57 -9.82
CA GLU A 273 -17.67 -28.19 -9.71
C GLU A 273 -17.97 -26.88 -10.45
N LEU A 274 -17.10 -25.87 -10.31
CA LEU A 274 -17.23 -24.61 -11.02
C LEU A 274 -17.17 -24.83 -12.53
N LEU A 275 -16.19 -25.58 -13.02
CA LEU A 275 -16.01 -25.83 -14.46
C LEU A 275 -17.20 -26.62 -15.06
N ALA A 276 -17.73 -27.61 -14.34
CA ALA A 276 -18.93 -28.33 -14.77
C ALA A 276 -20.17 -27.43 -14.84
N ARG A 277 -20.32 -26.46 -13.92
CA ARG A 277 -21.39 -25.45 -14.00
C ARG A 277 -21.22 -24.52 -15.20
N MET A 278 -19.97 -24.14 -15.49
CA MET A 278 -19.66 -23.31 -16.67
C MET A 278 -20.01 -24.02 -17.97
N ASP A 279 -19.81 -25.33 -18.09
CA ASP A 279 -20.26 -26.10 -19.26
C ASP A 279 -21.77 -26.02 -19.46
N GLY A 280 -22.55 -26.14 -18.38
CA GLY A 280 -24.02 -26.01 -18.46
C GLY A 280 -24.46 -24.61 -18.93
N TRP A 281 -23.78 -23.56 -18.47
CA TRP A 281 -24.03 -22.19 -18.90
C TRP A 281 -23.56 -21.92 -20.34
N ALA A 282 -22.41 -22.47 -20.73
CA ALA A 282 -21.87 -22.37 -22.07
C ALA A 282 -22.82 -23.01 -23.10
N LEU A 283 -23.31 -24.22 -22.82
CA LEU A 283 -24.30 -24.90 -23.68
C LEU A 283 -25.57 -24.07 -23.86
N HIS A 284 -26.07 -23.48 -22.77
CA HIS A 284 -27.26 -22.61 -22.84
C HIS A 284 -27.04 -21.41 -23.77
N LEU A 285 -25.84 -20.84 -23.76
CA LEU A 285 -25.44 -19.69 -24.56
C LEU A 285 -24.91 -20.06 -25.95
N GLY A 286 -24.91 -21.34 -26.33
CA GLY A 286 -24.39 -21.82 -27.62
C GLY A 286 -22.86 -21.75 -27.75
N LEU A 287 -22.14 -21.67 -26.63
CA LEU A 287 -20.68 -21.74 -26.55
C LEU A 287 -20.20 -23.18 -26.37
N PRO A 288 -18.93 -23.48 -26.71
CA PRO A 288 -18.32 -24.80 -26.46
C PRO A 288 -18.33 -25.19 -24.97
N ALA A 289 -18.78 -26.42 -24.70
CA ALA A 289 -18.83 -27.02 -23.36
C ALA A 289 -17.56 -27.86 -23.09
N VAL A 290 -16.44 -27.15 -23.00
CA VAL A 290 -15.09 -27.73 -22.91
C VAL A 290 -14.38 -27.39 -21.59
N TRP A 291 -15.06 -26.72 -20.67
CA TRP A 291 -14.50 -26.19 -19.43
C TRP A 291 -14.17 -27.31 -18.44
N GLY A 292 -15.10 -28.25 -18.22
CA GLY A 292 -14.91 -29.38 -17.31
C GLY A 292 -13.79 -30.34 -17.73
N ASN A 293 -13.49 -30.40 -19.03
CA ASN A 293 -12.44 -31.25 -19.60
C ASN A 293 -11.16 -30.49 -19.95
N SER A 294 -11.11 -29.18 -19.68
CA SER A 294 -9.91 -28.39 -19.94
C SER A 294 -8.75 -28.90 -19.09
N PRO A 295 -7.54 -29.01 -19.66
CA PRO A 295 -6.42 -29.56 -18.93
C PRO A 295 -6.04 -28.66 -17.75
N MET A 296 -5.58 -29.28 -16.67
CA MET A 296 -5.24 -28.62 -15.42
C MET A 296 -3.87 -29.03 -14.92
N TYR A 297 -3.14 -28.09 -14.32
CA TYR A 297 -1.95 -28.36 -13.54
C TYR A 297 -2.35 -28.77 -12.12
N ARG A 298 -1.75 -29.85 -11.62
CA ARG A 298 -1.80 -30.20 -10.20
C ARG A 298 -0.64 -29.51 -9.50
N LEU A 299 -0.95 -28.69 -8.49
CA LEU A 299 0.08 -28.16 -7.62
C LEU A 299 0.68 -29.30 -6.78
N PRO A 300 1.97 -29.20 -6.37
CA PRO A 300 2.59 -30.18 -5.50
C PRO A 300 1.73 -30.51 -4.28
N PHE A 301 1.76 -31.78 -3.86
CA PHE A 301 1.01 -32.32 -2.71
C PHE A 301 -0.52 -32.24 -2.81
N GLY A 302 -1.08 -31.97 -4.00
CA GLY A 302 -2.52 -31.79 -4.14
C GLY A 302 -3.03 -30.52 -3.45
N ALA A 303 -2.15 -29.57 -3.15
CA ALA A 303 -2.49 -28.30 -2.50
C ALA A 303 -3.45 -27.43 -3.34
N GLY A 304 -3.55 -27.72 -4.64
CA GLY A 304 -4.45 -27.02 -5.54
C GLY A 304 -4.46 -27.53 -6.98
N LEU A 305 -5.32 -26.91 -7.78
CA LEU A 305 -5.44 -27.11 -9.22
C LEU A 305 -5.40 -25.76 -9.91
N LEU A 306 -4.76 -25.68 -11.08
CA LEU A 306 -4.74 -24.50 -11.93
C LEU A 306 -5.19 -24.85 -13.34
N LEU A 307 -6.08 -24.05 -13.92
CA LEU A 307 -6.48 -24.19 -15.32
C LEU A 307 -5.31 -23.77 -16.23
N ARG A 308 -5.07 -24.53 -17.31
CA ARG A 308 -4.00 -24.24 -18.28
C ARG A 308 -4.36 -23.03 -19.17
N PRO A 309 -3.58 -21.93 -19.15
CA PRO A 309 -3.88 -20.72 -19.91
C PRO A 309 -3.31 -20.71 -21.34
N GLU A 310 -2.54 -21.74 -21.74
CA GLU A 310 -1.81 -21.75 -23.01
C GLU A 310 -2.75 -21.89 -24.21
N LEU A 311 -2.41 -21.25 -25.33
CA LEU A 311 -3.26 -21.23 -26.54
C LEU A 311 -3.52 -22.63 -27.12
N ASP A 312 -2.55 -23.53 -26.98
CA ASP A 312 -2.59 -24.91 -27.45
C ASP A 312 -3.23 -25.88 -26.42
N ALA A 313 -3.63 -25.38 -25.24
CA ALA A 313 -4.21 -26.20 -24.19
C ALA A 313 -5.64 -26.69 -24.52
N GLY A 314 -6.31 -26.12 -25.52
CA GLY A 314 -7.59 -26.62 -26.02
C GLY A 314 -8.54 -25.53 -26.51
N GLU A 315 -9.77 -25.95 -26.84
CA GLU A 315 -10.81 -25.09 -27.41
C GLU A 315 -11.16 -23.90 -26.52
N LEU A 316 -11.10 -24.06 -25.19
CA LEU A 316 -11.33 -22.96 -24.25
C LEU A 316 -10.32 -21.83 -24.41
N SER A 317 -9.02 -22.15 -24.38
CA SER A 317 -7.97 -21.15 -24.53
C SER A 317 -8.03 -20.47 -25.89
N ALA A 318 -8.37 -21.21 -26.95
CA ALA A 318 -8.56 -20.67 -28.29
C ALA A 318 -9.75 -19.70 -28.36
N LEU A 319 -10.87 -20.03 -27.71
CA LEU A 319 -12.05 -19.14 -27.60
C LEU A 319 -11.69 -17.83 -26.88
N LEU A 320 -11.07 -17.93 -25.70
CA LEU A 320 -10.66 -16.76 -24.92
C LEU A 320 -9.67 -15.89 -25.70
N HIS A 321 -8.69 -16.50 -26.35
CA HIS A 321 -7.69 -15.79 -27.15
C HIS A 321 -8.28 -15.01 -28.32
N ARG A 322 -9.24 -15.59 -29.04
CA ARG A 322 -9.92 -14.93 -30.16
C ARG A 322 -10.53 -13.59 -29.76
N HIS A 323 -10.99 -13.50 -28.51
CA HIS A 323 -11.58 -12.31 -27.92
C HIS A 323 -10.60 -11.50 -27.06
N GLN A 324 -9.30 -11.73 -27.21
CA GLN A 324 -8.22 -11.08 -26.45
C GLN A 324 -8.43 -11.19 -24.93
N ARG A 325 -8.86 -12.35 -24.46
CA ARG A 325 -9.06 -12.64 -23.04
C ARG A 325 -8.13 -13.74 -22.56
N LEU A 326 -7.88 -13.73 -21.26
CA LEU A 326 -7.27 -14.85 -20.55
C LEU A 326 -7.96 -15.00 -19.19
N VAL A 327 -8.33 -16.21 -18.82
CA VAL A 327 -8.90 -16.48 -17.48
C VAL A 327 -7.90 -17.31 -16.70
N LEU A 328 -7.36 -16.73 -15.64
CA LEU A 328 -6.52 -17.43 -14.67
C LEU A 328 -7.43 -18.00 -13.60
N VAL A 329 -7.64 -19.31 -13.62
CA VAL A 329 -8.49 -20.01 -12.65
C VAL A 329 -7.63 -20.95 -11.82
N GLY A 330 -7.77 -20.87 -10.51
CA GLY A 330 -7.10 -21.75 -9.57
C GLY A 330 -7.99 -22.17 -8.42
N TRP A 331 -7.61 -23.24 -7.72
CA TRP A 331 -8.26 -23.65 -6.49
C TRP A 331 -7.22 -24.03 -5.45
N SER A 332 -7.50 -23.67 -4.20
CA SER A 332 -6.74 -24.14 -3.04
C SER A 332 -7.69 -24.64 -1.95
N TRP A 333 -7.22 -25.59 -1.16
CA TRP A 333 -7.96 -26.19 -0.03
C TRP A 333 -8.53 -25.20 1.00
N LEU A 334 -7.88 -24.05 1.21
CA LEU A 334 -8.26 -23.05 2.21
C LEU A 334 -9.15 -21.96 1.65
N GLN A 335 -9.02 -21.67 0.35
CA GLN A 335 -9.65 -20.50 -0.26
C GLN A 335 -10.69 -20.87 -1.32
N GLY A 336 -10.89 -22.15 -1.64
CA GLY A 336 -11.76 -22.58 -2.73
C GLY A 336 -11.26 -22.13 -4.10
N ALA A 337 -12.15 -22.08 -5.09
CA ALA A 337 -11.82 -21.63 -6.43
C ALA A 337 -11.71 -20.10 -6.48
N ARG A 338 -10.77 -19.61 -7.28
CA ARG A 338 -10.54 -18.18 -7.58
C ARG A 338 -10.36 -18.03 -9.08
N ALA A 339 -10.83 -16.90 -9.61
CA ALA A 339 -10.63 -16.57 -11.01
C ALA A 339 -10.32 -15.08 -11.19
N VAL A 340 -9.40 -14.81 -12.11
CA VAL A 340 -9.12 -13.49 -12.65
C VAL A 340 -9.29 -13.55 -14.16
N GLU A 341 -10.18 -12.72 -14.69
CA GLU A 341 -10.31 -12.48 -16.12
C GLU A 341 -9.42 -11.30 -16.50
N LEU A 342 -8.47 -11.52 -17.39
CA LEU A 342 -7.67 -10.49 -18.05
C LEU A 342 -8.26 -10.20 -19.43
N ARG A 343 -8.39 -8.92 -19.79
CA ARG A 343 -9.00 -8.48 -21.07
C ARG A 343 -8.06 -7.59 -21.85
N GLY A 344 -8.25 -7.51 -23.17
CA GLY A 344 -7.35 -6.78 -24.07
C GLY A 344 -5.92 -7.33 -23.98
N VAL A 345 -5.82 -8.66 -23.93
CA VAL A 345 -4.59 -9.41 -23.70
C VAL A 345 -3.70 -9.42 -24.94
N GLU A 346 -2.46 -8.96 -24.77
CA GLU A 346 -1.34 -9.16 -25.67
C GLU A 346 -0.35 -10.14 -25.05
N ARG A 347 0.20 -11.04 -25.86
CA ARG A 347 1.18 -12.05 -25.41
C ARG A 347 2.51 -11.82 -26.10
N TRP A 348 3.59 -11.81 -25.33
CA TRP A 348 4.96 -11.74 -25.83
C TRP A 348 5.73 -12.95 -25.34
N SER A 349 6.73 -13.35 -26.12
CA SER A 349 7.68 -14.38 -25.72
C SER A 349 9.05 -13.76 -25.46
N LEU A 350 9.72 -14.29 -24.44
CA LEU A 350 11.07 -13.91 -24.03
C LEU A 350 11.92 -15.18 -23.88
N ASP A 351 13.03 -15.26 -24.60
CA ASP A 351 13.93 -16.40 -24.48
C ASP A 351 14.62 -16.36 -23.13
N TRP A 352 14.63 -17.49 -22.43
CA TRP A 352 15.24 -17.60 -21.11
C TRP A 352 16.40 -18.60 -21.14
N PRO A 353 17.61 -18.23 -20.66
CA PRO A 353 18.77 -19.12 -20.68
C PRO A 353 18.51 -20.46 -19.98
N GLY A 354 18.73 -21.56 -20.69
CA GLY A 354 18.55 -22.91 -20.16
C GLY A 354 17.12 -23.45 -20.20
N LEU A 355 16.16 -22.71 -20.75
CA LEU A 355 14.82 -23.23 -21.02
C LEU A 355 14.64 -23.55 -22.51
N GLU A 356 14.02 -24.71 -22.80
CA GLU A 356 13.67 -25.12 -24.16
C GLU A 356 12.51 -24.30 -24.75
N GLN A 357 11.70 -23.68 -23.89
CA GLN A 357 10.50 -22.95 -24.24
C GLN A 357 10.58 -21.53 -23.68
N ALA A 358 10.21 -20.55 -24.51
CA ALA A 358 10.24 -19.15 -24.13
C ALA A 358 9.26 -18.84 -22.99
N VAL A 359 9.63 -17.87 -22.17
CA VAL A 359 8.80 -17.30 -21.11
C VAL A 359 7.67 -16.48 -21.74
N GLU A 360 6.46 -16.64 -21.23
CA GLU A 360 5.29 -15.89 -21.68
C GLU A 360 5.06 -14.63 -20.84
N ILE A 361 4.98 -13.48 -21.50
CA ILE A 361 4.59 -12.21 -20.89
C ILE A 361 3.20 -11.86 -21.38
N VAL A 362 2.27 -11.68 -20.46
CA VAL A 362 0.87 -11.34 -20.74
C VAL A 362 0.61 -9.89 -20.35
N SER A 363 0.45 -9.01 -21.31
CA SER A 363 0.02 -7.62 -21.08
C SER A 363 -1.49 -7.52 -21.22
N ALA A 364 -2.19 -7.23 -20.13
CA ALA A 364 -3.65 -7.05 -20.13
C ALA A 364 -4.00 -5.56 -20.12
N ALA A 365 -5.04 -5.17 -20.86
CA ALA A 365 -5.60 -3.82 -20.76
C ALA A 365 -6.20 -3.58 -19.36
N ASP A 366 -6.99 -4.54 -18.87
CA ASP A 366 -7.56 -4.52 -17.52
C ASP A 366 -7.86 -5.94 -16.99
N ALA A 367 -8.46 -6.03 -15.80
CA ALA A 367 -8.91 -7.29 -15.23
C ALA A 367 -10.23 -7.20 -14.45
N ARG A 368 -10.94 -8.33 -14.35
CA ARG A 368 -12.16 -8.54 -13.56
C ARG A 368 -11.99 -9.73 -12.60
N GLY A 369 -12.56 -9.64 -11.40
CA GLY A 369 -12.54 -10.71 -10.39
C GLY A 369 -12.09 -10.24 -9.00
N GLU A 370 -12.04 -11.17 -8.04
CA GLU A 370 -11.72 -10.89 -6.62
C GLU A 370 -10.27 -10.42 -6.38
N ALA A 371 -9.36 -10.70 -7.32
CA ALA A 371 -8.00 -10.17 -7.33
C ALA A 371 -7.80 -9.03 -8.35
N GLY A 372 -8.88 -8.33 -8.72
CA GLY A 372 -8.87 -7.19 -9.64
C GLY A 372 -8.10 -5.95 -9.13
N TRP A 373 -7.42 -6.03 -7.99
CA TRP A 373 -6.52 -5.00 -7.45
C TRP A 373 -5.03 -5.30 -7.72
N VAL A 374 -4.70 -6.51 -8.17
CA VAL A 374 -3.31 -6.92 -8.43
C VAL A 374 -2.82 -6.34 -9.76
N SER A 375 -1.64 -5.71 -9.78
CA SER A 375 -1.02 -5.08 -10.97
C SER A 375 -0.26 -6.05 -11.87
N GLY A 376 0.22 -7.16 -11.32
CA GLY A 376 0.93 -8.22 -12.04
C GLY A 376 1.02 -9.49 -11.22
N GLY A 377 1.40 -10.59 -11.85
CA GLY A 377 1.61 -11.84 -11.14
C GLY A 377 1.98 -12.98 -12.06
N ALA A 378 2.35 -14.12 -11.47
CA ALA A 378 2.79 -15.27 -12.22
C ALA A 378 1.68 -15.88 -13.09
N VAL A 379 2.03 -16.21 -14.33
CA VAL A 379 1.34 -17.24 -15.13
C VAL A 379 2.25 -18.45 -15.22
N PHE A 380 1.74 -19.58 -15.73
CA PHE A 380 2.44 -20.87 -15.63
C PHE A 380 3.93 -20.82 -16.03
N ARG A 381 4.27 -20.19 -17.16
CA ARG A 381 5.66 -20.05 -17.66
C ARG A 381 6.09 -18.61 -17.84
N GLY A 382 5.57 -17.72 -17.00
CA GLY A 382 5.95 -16.33 -17.05
C GLY A 382 5.09 -15.48 -16.14
N PHE A 383 4.66 -14.33 -16.60
CA PHE A 383 3.86 -13.43 -15.77
C PHE A 383 2.87 -12.62 -16.60
N PHE A 384 1.86 -12.08 -15.93
CA PHE A 384 0.98 -11.07 -16.48
C PHE A 384 1.21 -9.73 -15.79
N VAL A 385 0.87 -8.66 -16.50
CA VAL A 385 0.91 -7.27 -16.03
C VAL A 385 -0.29 -6.53 -16.57
N ARG A 386 -0.76 -5.52 -15.83
CA ARG A 386 -1.96 -4.75 -16.16
C ARG A 386 -1.67 -3.30 -16.47
N ARG A 387 -2.10 -2.87 -17.66
CA ARG A 387 -1.92 -1.50 -18.15
C ARG A 387 -2.81 -0.50 -17.42
N ASP A 388 -4.06 -0.84 -17.09
CA ASP A 388 -4.97 0.08 -16.39
C ASP A 388 -4.47 0.49 -15.00
N LEU A 389 -3.96 -0.47 -14.21
CA LEU A 389 -3.39 -0.19 -12.90
C LEU A 389 -2.06 0.53 -13.02
N ASN A 390 -1.20 0.12 -13.95
CA ASN A 390 0.05 0.81 -14.22
C ASN A 390 -0.18 2.29 -14.56
N ALA A 391 -1.10 2.58 -15.48
CA ALA A 391 -1.45 3.95 -15.86
C ALA A 391 -2.03 4.76 -14.69
N ARG A 392 -2.84 4.13 -13.82
CA ARG A 392 -3.37 4.78 -12.61
C ARG A 392 -2.25 5.10 -11.62
N THR A 393 -1.37 4.14 -11.35
CA THR A 393 -0.21 4.31 -10.47
C THR A 393 0.71 5.41 -11.02
N ALA A 394 1.05 5.34 -12.30
CA ALA A 394 1.84 6.34 -13.02
C ALA A 394 1.28 7.76 -12.87
N ARG A 395 0.01 7.96 -13.21
CA ARG A 395 -0.65 9.27 -13.08
C ARG A 395 -0.73 9.73 -11.62
N ALA A 396 -0.92 8.81 -10.68
CA ALA A 396 -1.01 9.15 -9.26
C ALA A 396 0.31 9.70 -8.74
N TRP A 397 1.43 9.04 -9.04
CA TRP A 397 2.72 9.52 -8.59
C TRP A 397 3.26 10.68 -9.43
N GLU A 398 2.98 10.73 -10.74
CA GLU A 398 3.34 11.87 -11.60
C GLU A 398 2.75 13.17 -11.09
N ARG A 399 1.45 13.18 -10.76
CA ARG A 399 0.80 14.35 -10.14
C ARG A 399 1.44 14.76 -8.83
N ARG A 400 1.91 13.81 -8.02
CA ARG A 400 2.60 14.12 -6.75
C ARG A 400 3.99 14.69 -7.04
N ALA A 401 4.74 14.09 -7.96
CA ALA A 401 6.08 14.48 -8.33
C ALA A 401 6.12 15.88 -8.97
N GLN A 402 5.14 16.23 -9.81
CA GLN A 402 5.01 17.56 -10.40
C GLN A 402 4.69 18.67 -9.38
N ARG A 403 4.11 18.32 -8.24
CA ARG A 403 3.82 19.27 -7.15
C ARG A 403 5.01 19.51 -6.23
N LEU A 404 6.07 18.72 -6.37
CA LEU A 404 7.25 18.83 -5.56
C LEU A 404 7.95 20.16 -5.85
N SER A 405 8.17 20.95 -4.79
CA SER A 405 8.81 22.26 -4.91
C SER A 405 10.31 22.19 -5.26
N SER A 406 10.99 21.14 -4.80
CA SER A 406 12.39 20.84 -5.11
C SER A 406 12.69 19.36 -4.87
N TRP A 407 13.50 18.77 -5.75
CA TRP A 407 14.07 17.42 -5.60
C TRP A 407 15.29 17.35 -4.66
N GLU A 408 15.92 18.49 -4.39
CA GLU A 408 17.07 18.59 -3.50
C GLU A 408 16.60 18.75 -2.06
N LEU A 409 17.37 18.16 -1.14
CA LEU A 409 17.15 18.44 0.28
C LEU A 409 17.55 19.89 0.58
N PRO A 410 16.71 20.66 1.30
CA PRO A 410 17.07 22.02 1.69
C PRO A 410 18.36 22.06 2.49
N ALA A 411 19.16 23.12 2.28
CA ALA A 411 20.42 23.33 2.99
C ALA A 411 20.19 23.38 4.52
N GLY A 412 21.06 22.70 5.27
CA GLY A 412 21.01 22.68 6.73
C GLY A 412 19.88 21.82 7.33
N VAL A 413 19.17 21.01 6.53
CA VAL A 413 18.31 19.95 7.06
C VAL A 413 19.21 18.81 7.57
N ALA A 414 19.03 18.45 8.84
CA ALA A 414 19.65 17.27 9.40
C ALA A 414 19.09 16.03 8.68
N THR A 415 19.97 15.25 8.03
CA THR A 415 19.58 14.01 7.34
C THR A 415 19.25 12.87 8.27
N ASP A 416 19.50 13.08 9.56
CA ASP A 416 18.89 12.37 10.65
C ASP A 416 18.49 13.44 11.68
N PRO A 417 17.19 13.80 11.80
CA PRO A 417 16.73 14.79 12.77
C PRO A 417 17.06 14.40 14.23
N TRP A 418 17.54 13.17 14.45
CA TRP A 418 17.95 12.63 15.73
C TRP A 418 19.46 12.39 15.85
N SER A 419 20.30 12.86 14.93
CA SER A 419 21.79 12.72 15.01
C SER A 419 22.48 13.37 16.24
N GLY A 420 21.71 13.90 17.20
CA GLY A 420 22.18 14.40 18.49
C GLY A 420 21.30 14.01 19.68
N VAL A 421 20.32 13.13 19.47
CA VAL A 421 19.52 12.50 20.53
C VAL A 421 19.82 11.02 20.41
N ASP A 422 20.26 10.36 21.48
CA ASP A 422 20.46 8.91 21.53
C ASP A 422 19.11 8.20 21.28
N VAL A 423 18.65 8.14 20.03
CA VAL A 423 17.63 7.18 19.64
C VAL A 423 18.39 5.86 19.60
N PRO A 424 18.06 4.89 20.47
CA PRO A 424 18.69 3.58 20.41
C PRO A 424 18.63 3.06 18.98
N ASP A 425 19.57 2.19 18.60
CA ASP A 425 19.40 1.35 17.40
C ASP A 425 18.15 0.47 17.62
N LEU A 426 16.96 1.04 17.38
CA LEU A 426 15.68 0.40 17.60
C LEU A 426 15.58 -0.77 16.62
N PRO A 427 15.41 -2.01 17.11
CA PRO A 427 15.33 -3.17 16.24
C PRO A 427 14.26 -2.99 15.16
N GLY A 428 14.70 -3.00 13.90
CA GLY A 428 13.80 -2.87 12.76
C GLY A 428 13.40 -1.44 12.38
N ALA A 429 13.94 -0.39 13.02
CA ALA A 429 13.76 1.00 12.57
C ALA A 429 14.59 1.29 11.30
N LEU A 430 14.01 2.01 10.33
CA LEU A 430 14.76 2.56 9.20
C LEU A 430 15.19 4.01 9.49
N PRO A 431 16.24 4.52 8.82
CA PRO A 431 16.50 5.95 8.78
C PRO A 431 15.37 6.68 8.05
N GLU A 432 15.10 7.93 8.43
CA GLU A 432 14.16 8.80 7.72
C GLU A 432 14.60 9.01 6.27
N SER A 433 13.69 8.86 5.32
CA SER A 433 13.97 9.08 3.89
C SER A 433 13.74 10.54 3.49
N LEU A 434 12.88 11.26 4.24
CA LEU A 434 12.53 12.66 4.00
C LEU A 434 11.99 12.83 2.57
N ASP A 435 10.89 12.13 2.29
CA ASP A 435 10.19 12.11 1.01
C ASP A 435 11.10 11.68 -0.16
N LEU A 436 12.14 10.87 0.09
CA LEU A 436 13.11 10.47 -0.93
C LEU A 436 12.44 9.76 -2.11
N GLY A 437 11.45 8.89 -1.87
CA GLY A 437 10.72 8.21 -2.95
C GLY A 437 10.09 9.20 -3.92
N LEU A 438 9.44 10.25 -3.40
CA LEU A 438 8.85 11.32 -4.22
C LEU A 438 9.92 12.12 -4.98
N ARG A 439 11.05 12.43 -4.33
CA ARG A 439 12.14 13.19 -4.94
C ARG A 439 12.84 12.40 -6.05
N LEU A 440 13.02 11.09 -5.89
CA LEU A 440 13.53 10.19 -6.94
C LEU A 440 12.60 10.14 -8.15
N ARG A 441 11.28 10.06 -7.93
CA ARG A 441 10.27 10.08 -9.00
C ARG A 441 10.25 11.41 -9.75
N ALA A 442 10.33 12.54 -9.03
CA ALA A 442 10.44 13.86 -9.66
C ALA A 442 11.72 14.01 -10.47
N GLN A 443 12.83 13.46 -9.97
CA GLN A 443 14.10 13.44 -10.69
C GLN A 443 14.04 12.66 -11.97
N LEU A 444 13.42 11.47 -11.96
CA LEU A 444 13.22 10.69 -13.16
C LEU A 444 12.44 11.47 -14.23
N LEU A 445 11.35 12.16 -13.85
CA LEU A 445 10.57 12.97 -14.79
C LEU A 445 11.33 14.18 -15.36
N ALA A 446 12.30 14.72 -14.62
CA ALA A 446 13.09 15.85 -15.04
C ALA A 446 14.31 15.45 -15.90
N GLU A 447 14.91 14.30 -15.63
CA GLU A 447 16.13 13.82 -16.28
C GLU A 447 15.86 12.99 -17.54
N GLU A 448 14.72 12.31 -17.62
CA GLU A 448 14.45 11.32 -18.67
C GLU A 448 13.38 11.76 -19.66
N ALA A 449 13.54 11.35 -20.92
CA ALA A 449 12.53 11.57 -21.97
C ALA A 449 11.33 10.61 -21.88
N ALA A 450 11.37 9.61 -20.98
CA ALA A 450 10.31 8.62 -20.83
C ALA A 450 9.12 9.19 -20.06
N THR A 451 7.90 8.82 -20.45
CA THR A 451 6.69 9.19 -19.69
C THR A 451 6.65 8.43 -18.36
N ALA A 452 5.91 8.98 -17.38
CA ALA A 452 5.67 8.30 -16.10
C ALA A 452 5.10 6.89 -16.29
N GLU A 453 4.18 6.74 -17.26
CA GLU A 453 3.53 5.47 -17.57
C GLU A 453 4.51 4.44 -18.15
N GLN A 454 5.40 4.86 -19.06
CA GLN A 454 6.45 4.01 -19.60
C GLN A 454 7.45 3.59 -18.52
N ALA A 455 7.86 4.52 -17.65
CA ALA A 455 8.80 4.22 -16.58
C ALA A 455 8.23 3.22 -15.56
N GLU A 456 6.97 3.42 -15.14
CA GLU A 456 6.27 2.50 -14.25
C GLU A 456 6.07 1.13 -14.91
N TRP A 457 5.78 1.12 -16.22
CA TRP A 457 5.64 -0.11 -17.00
C TRP A 457 6.94 -0.93 -17.03
N GLU A 458 8.06 -0.28 -17.37
CA GLU A 458 9.37 -0.92 -17.39
C GLU A 458 9.76 -1.44 -15.98
N ALA A 459 9.50 -0.67 -14.91
CA ALA A 459 9.76 -1.10 -13.54
C ALA A 459 8.90 -2.31 -13.14
N LEU A 460 7.60 -2.31 -13.45
CA LEU A 460 6.71 -3.42 -13.17
C LEU A 460 7.15 -4.69 -13.92
N LEU A 461 7.51 -4.58 -15.20
CA LEU A 461 8.02 -5.72 -15.97
C LEU A 461 9.30 -6.30 -15.35
N LEU A 462 10.22 -5.45 -14.88
CA LEU A 462 11.45 -5.91 -14.21
C LEU A 462 11.18 -6.59 -12.88
N HIS A 463 10.24 -6.07 -12.09
CA HIS A 463 9.80 -6.70 -10.85
C HIS A 463 9.23 -8.09 -11.13
N GLU A 464 8.27 -8.21 -12.06
CA GLU A 464 7.65 -9.50 -12.38
C GLU A 464 8.67 -10.50 -12.97
N LEU A 465 9.59 -10.01 -13.80
CA LEU A 465 10.71 -10.82 -14.31
C LEU A 465 11.61 -11.32 -13.17
N GLY A 466 11.73 -10.53 -12.09
CA GLY A 466 12.47 -10.87 -10.87
C GLY A 466 11.92 -12.09 -10.13
N HIS A 467 10.65 -12.46 -10.31
CA HIS A 467 10.07 -13.69 -9.73
C HIS A 467 10.52 -14.96 -10.46
N LEU A 468 10.83 -14.86 -11.76
CA LEU A 468 11.03 -16.04 -12.62
C LEU A 468 12.17 -16.99 -12.22
N PRO A 469 13.34 -16.52 -11.73
CA PRO A 469 14.37 -17.44 -11.26
C PRO A 469 13.90 -18.39 -10.14
N ASP A 470 12.88 -18.00 -9.37
CA ASP A 470 12.30 -18.86 -8.33
C ASP A 470 11.07 -19.66 -8.80
N VAL A 471 10.28 -19.12 -9.74
CA VAL A 471 9.05 -19.74 -10.24
C VAL A 471 9.30 -20.78 -11.33
N LEU A 472 10.19 -20.51 -12.28
CA LEU A 472 10.44 -21.40 -13.43
C LEU A 472 10.90 -22.81 -13.04
N PRO A 473 11.81 -22.99 -12.04
CA PRO A 473 12.17 -24.33 -11.58
C PRO A 473 10.97 -25.14 -11.07
N ILE A 474 9.98 -24.49 -10.43
CA ILE A 474 8.75 -25.13 -9.97
C ILE A 474 7.87 -25.54 -11.16
N ALA A 475 7.67 -24.63 -12.12
CA ALA A 475 6.84 -24.86 -13.30
C ALA A 475 7.40 -25.95 -14.24
N SER A 476 8.72 -26.13 -14.26
CA SER A 476 9.40 -27.13 -15.09
C SER A 476 9.26 -28.58 -14.57
N GLY A 477 8.69 -28.79 -13.37
CA GLY A 477 8.51 -30.12 -12.79
C GLY A 477 9.82 -30.82 -12.39
N GLN A 478 10.96 -30.12 -12.40
CA GLN A 478 12.24 -30.67 -11.97
C GLN A 478 12.24 -30.91 -10.46
N ASN A 479 12.18 -32.19 -10.10
CA ASN A 479 11.79 -32.71 -8.78
C ASN A 479 12.73 -32.43 -7.56
N PRO A 480 13.91 -31.76 -7.66
CA PRO A 480 14.62 -31.28 -6.46
C PRO A 480 14.36 -29.81 -6.09
N ALA A 481 13.99 -28.95 -7.05
CA ALA A 481 14.00 -27.49 -6.85
C ALA A 481 12.85 -26.99 -5.97
N TRP A 482 11.70 -27.69 -5.99
CA TRP A 482 10.52 -27.31 -5.22
C TRP A 482 10.72 -27.44 -3.70
N TRP A 483 11.59 -28.35 -3.24
CA TRP A 483 11.85 -28.52 -1.79
C TRP A 483 12.53 -27.28 -1.21
N GLY A 484 13.53 -26.74 -1.91
CA GLY A 484 14.17 -25.49 -1.53
C GLY A 484 13.19 -24.31 -1.51
N GLN A 485 12.27 -24.25 -2.47
CA GLN A 485 11.24 -23.21 -2.51
C GLN A 485 10.19 -23.37 -1.40
N LEU A 486 9.79 -24.60 -1.07
CA LEU A 486 8.91 -24.87 0.07
C LEU A 486 9.57 -24.48 1.39
N GLN A 487 10.85 -24.83 1.59
CA GLN A 487 11.60 -24.43 2.78
C GLN A 487 11.67 -22.90 2.90
N ARG A 488 11.86 -22.19 1.79
CA ARG A 488 11.83 -20.72 1.77
C ARG A 488 10.44 -20.18 2.06
N ALA A 489 9.39 -20.71 1.46
CA ALA A 489 7.99 -20.35 1.72
C ALA A 489 7.63 -20.50 3.21
N VAL A 490 8.05 -21.60 3.83
CA VAL A 490 7.87 -21.85 5.28
C VAL A 490 8.71 -20.87 6.10
N GLY A 491 9.98 -20.66 5.75
CA GLY A 491 10.85 -19.70 6.41
C GLY A 491 10.30 -18.26 6.34
N SER A 492 9.80 -17.86 5.17
CA SER A 492 9.13 -16.59 4.91
C SER A 492 7.89 -16.42 5.78
N TRP A 493 7.09 -17.48 5.93
CA TRP A 493 5.93 -17.43 6.82
C TRP A 493 6.32 -17.25 8.29
N PHE A 494 7.38 -17.92 8.75
CA PHE A 494 7.88 -17.73 10.12
C PHE A 494 8.50 -16.35 10.35
N GLN A 495 9.21 -15.79 9.36
CA GLN A 495 9.91 -14.50 9.48
C GLN A 495 8.96 -13.31 9.31
N ASP A 496 8.12 -13.35 8.29
CA ASP A 496 7.33 -12.20 7.83
C ASP A 496 5.82 -12.38 8.03
N GLY A 497 5.38 -13.57 8.45
CA GLY A 497 3.95 -13.90 8.60
C GLY A 497 3.26 -14.20 7.27
N TRP A 498 4.02 -14.22 6.16
CA TRP A 498 3.47 -14.46 4.83
C TRP A 498 4.41 -15.28 3.96
N VAL A 499 3.83 -16.25 3.24
CA VAL A 499 4.55 -17.26 2.46
C VAL A 499 5.30 -16.66 1.27
N LEU A 500 4.79 -15.57 0.69
CA LEU A 500 5.34 -14.97 -0.52
C LEU A 500 6.30 -13.81 -0.24
N ALA A 501 6.46 -13.39 1.02
CA ALA A 501 7.26 -12.22 1.37
C ALA A 501 8.73 -12.35 0.90
N ASP A 502 9.33 -13.53 1.02
CA ASP A 502 10.70 -13.77 0.54
C ASP A 502 10.82 -13.67 -0.98
N TRP A 503 9.81 -14.12 -1.74
CA TRP A 503 9.81 -14.00 -3.20
C TRP A 503 9.73 -12.55 -3.64
N GLU A 504 8.91 -11.75 -2.96
CA GLU A 504 8.74 -10.33 -3.24
C GLU A 504 9.98 -9.52 -2.91
N TYR A 505 10.62 -9.83 -1.78
CA TYR A 505 11.94 -9.32 -1.45
C TYR A 505 12.95 -9.60 -2.58
N ARG A 506 13.03 -10.85 -3.05
CA ARG A 506 14.00 -11.27 -4.06
C ARG A 506 13.72 -10.65 -5.42
N ALA A 507 12.45 -10.60 -5.82
CA ALA A 507 12.03 -10.01 -7.07
C ALA A 507 12.38 -8.53 -7.13
N GLN A 508 12.08 -7.78 -6.06
CA GLN A 508 12.42 -6.36 -5.97
C GLN A 508 13.93 -6.13 -5.96
N LEU A 509 14.69 -6.94 -5.23
CA LEU A 509 16.16 -6.85 -5.21
C LEU A 509 16.78 -7.17 -6.59
N ARG A 510 16.27 -8.19 -7.29
CA ARG A 510 16.67 -8.53 -8.65
C ARG A 510 16.33 -7.44 -9.66
N ALA A 511 15.15 -6.84 -9.56
CA ALA A 511 14.75 -5.72 -10.39
C ALA A 511 15.67 -4.52 -10.18
N LEU A 512 15.96 -4.15 -8.93
CA LEU A 512 16.92 -3.09 -8.60
C LEU A 512 18.31 -3.35 -9.20
N ALA A 513 18.79 -4.59 -9.07
CA ALA A 513 20.10 -5.00 -9.58
C ALA A 513 20.19 -5.07 -11.11
N ALA A 514 19.04 -5.19 -11.81
CA ALA A 514 18.98 -5.25 -13.26
C ALA A 514 19.52 -3.98 -13.91
N GLY A 515 19.38 -2.81 -13.25
CA GLY A 515 19.96 -1.55 -13.71
C GLY A 515 18.92 -0.51 -14.16
N PRO A 516 18.12 -0.79 -15.21
CA PRO A 516 17.12 0.16 -15.67
C PRO A 516 16.11 0.49 -14.56
N ARG A 517 15.73 1.77 -14.43
CA ARG A 517 14.71 2.25 -13.48
C ARG A 517 15.01 1.98 -12.00
N ALA A 518 16.27 1.78 -11.60
CA ALA A 518 16.62 1.52 -10.21
C ALA A 518 16.21 2.67 -9.24
N LYS A 519 16.19 3.95 -9.65
CA LYS A 519 15.64 5.06 -8.83
C LYS A 519 14.15 4.88 -8.58
N LEU A 520 13.39 4.48 -9.61
CA LEU A 520 11.94 4.25 -9.50
C LEU A 520 11.63 3.04 -8.63
N LEU A 521 12.34 1.93 -8.85
CA LEU A 521 12.24 0.72 -8.05
C LEU A 521 12.64 0.99 -6.59
N LEU A 522 13.66 1.82 -6.34
CA LEU A 522 14.04 2.24 -5.00
C LEU A 522 12.94 3.10 -4.36
N ALA A 523 12.34 4.02 -5.11
CA ALA A 523 11.24 4.85 -4.63
C ALA A 523 10.04 3.99 -4.19
N GLN A 524 9.63 3.02 -5.00
CA GLN A 524 8.61 2.02 -4.63
C GLN A 524 9.02 1.26 -3.38
N THR A 525 10.29 0.85 -3.28
CA THR A 525 10.81 0.11 -2.12
C THR A 525 10.68 0.93 -0.83
N ILE A 526 11.07 2.21 -0.87
CA ILE A 526 10.97 3.14 0.26
C ILE A 526 9.52 3.35 0.66
N GLU A 527 8.66 3.69 -0.31
CA GLU A 527 7.24 4.00 -0.06
C GLU A 527 6.52 2.81 0.59
N THR A 528 6.74 1.60 0.08
CA THR A 528 6.17 0.37 0.67
C THR A 528 6.80 0.03 2.02
N ALA A 529 8.10 0.25 2.22
CA ALA A 529 8.79 -0.01 3.49
C ALA A 529 8.39 0.94 4.64
N GLN A 530 7.67 2.02 4.31
CA GLN A 530 7.19 3.05 5.23
C GLN A 530 5.68 2.98 5.49
N ASP A 531 4.95 2.15 4.74
CA ASP A 531 3.50 2.01 4.84
C ASP A 531 3.10 0.60 5.27
N PRO A 532 2.84 0.36 6.56
CA PRO A 532 2.32 -0.91 7.08
C PRO A 532 0.97 -1.36 6.49
N GLY A 533 0.22 -0.47 5.82
CA GLY A 533 -1.00 -0.83 5.10
C GLY A 533 -0.73 -1.60 3.80
N GLN A 534 0.52 -1.63 3.31
CA GLN A 534 0.90 -2.35 2.10
C GLN A 534 1.09 -3.86 2.38
N PRO A 535 0.60 -4.76 1.50
CA PRO A 535 0.79 -6.20 1.63
C PRO A 535 2.27 -6.64 1.75
N TYR A 536 3.18 -5.86 1.15
CA TYR A 536 4.61 -6.14 1.07
C TYR A 536 5.48 -5.28 2.02
N PHE A 537 4.85 -4.62 3.00
CA PHE A 537 5.55 -3.75 3.96
C PHE A 537 6.79 -4.40 4.60
N ARG A 538 6.60 -5.59 5.21
CA ARG A 538 7.66 -6.31 5.94
C ARG A 538 8.86 -6.70 5.07
N PRO A 539 8.68 -7.41 3.93
CA PRO A 539 9.82 -7.76 3.09
C PRO A 539 10.54 -6.55 2.52
N TYR A 540 9.83 -5.48 2.17
CA TYR A 540 10.48 -4.29 1.60
C TYR A 540 11.21 -3.48 2.68
N ARG A 541 10.71 -3.48 3.91
CA ARG A 541 11.42 -2.93 5.07
C ARG A 541 12.72 -3.70 5.37
N ARG A 542 12.68 -5.03 5.28
CA ARG A 542 13.88 -5.89 5.37
C ARG A 542 14.90 -5.51 4.28
N LEU A 543 14.44 -5.41 3.03
CA LEU A 543 15.26 -4.98 1.89
C LEU A 543 15.89 -3.61 2.11
N MET A 544 15.11 -2.61 2.53
CA MET A 544 15.64 -1.27 2.81
C MET A 544 16.69 -1.28 3.91
N ARG A 545 16.50 -2.05 4.98
CA ARG A 545 17.48 -2.15 6.06
C ARG A 545 18.81 -2.70 5.55
N GLU A 546 18.76 -3.77 4.76
CA GLU A 546 19.95 -4.40 4.20
C GLU A 546 20.64 -3.50 3.18
N LEU A 547 19.91 -2.85 2.28
CA LEU A 547 20.46 -1.85 1.36
C LEU A 547 21.14 -0.70 2.12
N VAL A 548 20.51 -0.18 3.18
CA VAL A 548 21.10 0.88 4.02
C VAL A 548 22.37 0.41 4.72
N MET A 549 22.39 -0.82 5.26
CA MET A 549 23.58 -1.39 5.89
C MET A 549 24.73 -1.53 4.88
N HIS A 550 24.47 -2.09 3.71
CA HIS A 550 25.46 -2.23 2.64
C HIS A 550 25.98 -0.87 2.16
N ALA A 551 25.09 0.10 1.98
CA ALA A 551 25.46 1.44 1.55
C ALA A 551 26.34 2.14 2.59
N ARG A 552 26.02 2.00 3.89
CA ARG A 552 26.84 2.51 4.99
C ARG A 552 28.23 1.88 4.98
N ALA A 553 28.32 0.57 4.80
CA ALA A 553 29.61 -0.12 4.67
C ALA A 553 30.41 0.37 3.46
N ALA A 554 29.73 0.76 2.37
CA ALA A 554 30.32 1.36 1.18
C ALA A 554 30.58 2.88 1.29
N GLY A 555 30.39 3.50 2.45
CA GLY A 555 30.64 4.94 2.66
C GLY A 555 29.64 5.87 1.96
N TRP A 556 28.43 5.39 1.67
CA TRP A 556 27.38 6.21 1.07
C TRP A 556 26.83 7.24 2.07
N PRO A 557 26.17 8.31 1.59
CA PRO A 557 25.60 9.31 2.46
C PRO A 557 24.34 8.74 3.13
N ALA A 558 23.79 9.46 4.10
CA ALA A 558 22.50 9.10 4.71
C ALA A 558 21.40 8.89 3.65
N LEU A 559 20.43 8.01 3.94
CA LEU A 559 19.38 7.57 3.02
C LEU A 559 18.75 8.76 2.28
N ALA A 560 18.32 9.81 3.00
CA ALA A 560 17.71 11.00 2.41
C ALA A 560 18.54 11.67 1.28
N ARG A 561 19.86 11.47 1.24
CA ARG A 561 20.74 12.03 0.20
C ARG A 561 20.95 11.10 -1.01
N TRP A 562 20.28 9.97 -1.09
CA TRP A 562 20.48 9.01 -2.18
C TRP A 562 19.96 9.49 -3.55
N HIS A 563 19.19 10.57 -3.62
CA HIS A 563 18.89 11.28 -4.88
C HIS A 563 20.15 11.75 -5.64
N SER A 564 21.28 11.89 -4.94
CA SER A 564 22.58 12.19 -5.56
C SER A 564 23.28 10.97 -6.19
N ARG A 565 22.71 9.76 -6.04
CA ARG A 565 23.28 8.52 -6.58
C ARG A 565 22.67 8.24 -7.95
N SER A 566 23.52 7.79 -8.87
CA SER A 566 23.08 7.40 -10.21
C SER A 566 22.38 6.04 -10.20
N GLU A 567 21.58 5.78 -11.23
CA GLU A 567 20.95 4.47 -11.48
C GLU A 567 21.97 3.32 -11.40
N ALA A 568 23.14 3.49 -12.02
CA ALA A 568 24.21 2.49 -12.02
C ALA A 568 24.77 2.24 -10.61
N GLN A 569 24.89 3.27 -9.77
CA GLN A 569 25.35 3.12 -8.38
C GLN A 569 24.31 2.37 -7.55
N LEU A 570 23.03 2.69 -7.68
CA LEU A 570 21.93 1.99 -7.00
C LEU A 570 21.88 0.51 -7.41
N ALA A 571 22.00 0.23 -8.71
CA ALA A 571 22.02 -1.14 -9.21
C ALA A 571 23.25 -1.92 -8.73
N GLU A 572 24.41 -1.28 -8.61
CA GLU A 572 25.62 -1.93 -8.10
C GLU A 572 25.52 -2.27 -6.62
N LEU A 573 24.90 -1.39 -5.81
CA LEU A 573 24.57 -1.68 -4.42
C LEU A 573 23.67 -2.92 -4.31
N ALA A 574 22.62 -2.98 -5.15
CA ALA A 574 21.71 -4.12 -5.19
C ALA A 574 22.40 -5.41 -5.68
N ARG A 575 23.28 -5.34 -6.70
CA ARG A 575 24.08 -6.49 -7.14
C ARG A 575 25.01 -7.01 -6.06
N SER A 576 25.62 -6.12 -5.29
CA SER A 576 26.47 -6.49 -4.16
C SER A 576 25.67 -7.24 -3.09
N LEU A 577 24.46 -6.77 -2.76
CA LEU A 577 23.55 -7.44 -1.82
C LEU A 577 23.07 -8.80 -2.36
N LEU A 578 22.72 -8.91 -3.66
CA LEU A 578 22.40 -10.19 -4.31
C LEU A 578 23.53 -11.21 -4.17
N ALA A 579 24.77 -10.78 -4.44
CA ALA A 579 25.94 -11.64 -4.39
C ALA A 579 26.21 -12.15 -2.96
N GLU A 580 26.12 -11.27 -1.95
CA GLU A 580 26.24 -11.65 -0.54
C GLU A 580 25.22 -12.72 -0.15
N GLN A 581 23.98 -12.59 -0.63
CA GLN A 581 22.89 -13.52 -0.32
C GLN A 581 22.84 -14.75 -1.23
N SER A 582 23.80 -14.90 -2.15
CA SER A 582 23.80 -15.97 -3.16
C SER A 582 22.49 -16.05 -3.95
N ILE A 583 21.87 -14.89 -4.23
CA ILE A 583 20.66 -14.78 -5.04
C ILE A 583 21.08 -14.60 -6.50
N GLN A 584 20.57 -15.46 -7.38
CA GLN A 584 20.82 -15.36 -8.81
C GLN A 584 20.20 -14.07 -9.38
N PRO A 585 20.95 -13.26 -10.14
CA PRO A 585 20.43 -12.08 -10.82
C PRO A 585 19.54 -12.48 -12.02
N ILE A 586 18.80 -11.50 -12.55
CA ILE A 586 18.17 -11.65 -13.86
C ILE A 586 19.28 -11.65 -14.93
N PRO A 587 19.28 -12.57 -15.91
CA PRO A 587 20.27 -12.55 -16.99
C PRO A 587 20.22 -11.24 -17.78
N GLY A 588 21.38 -10.63 -18.05
CA GLY A 588 21.46 -9.29 -18.65
C GLY A 588 20.91 -9.24 -20.08
N GLU A 589 21.06 -10.33 -20.85
CA GLU A 589 20.47 -10.49 -22.17
C GLU A 589 18.94 -10.50 -22.12
N VAL A 590 18.35 -11.09 -21.08
CA VAL A 590 16.90 -11.13 -20.87
C VAL A 590 16.36 -9.74 -20.54
N VAL A 591 17.06 -9.00 -19.66
CA VAL A 591 16.75 -7.59 -19.36
C VAL A 591 16.77 -6.75 -20.63
N SER A 592 17.81 -6.89 -21.45
CA SER A 592 17.98 -6.11 -22.68
C SER A 592 16.86 -6.39 -23.69
N GLN A 593 16.49 -7.67 -23.88
CA GLN A 593 15.38 -8.06 -24.74
C GLN A 593 14.04 -7.53 -24.24
N LEU A 594 13.78 -7.62 -22.93
CA LEU A 594 12.55 -7.11 -22.32
C LEU A 594 12.41 -5.60 -22.53
N MET A 595 13.46 -4.82 -22.26
CA MET A 595 13.43 -3.37 -22.41
C MET A 595 13.23 -2.94 -23.87
N LEU A 596 13.83 -3.66 -24.83
CA LEU A 596 13.57 -3.42 -26.25
C LEU A 596 12.10 -3.65 -26.62
N LYS A 597 11.51 -4.78 -26.18
CA LYS A 597 10.12 -5.11 -26.44
C LYS A 597 9.14 -4.14 -25.77
N ALA A 598 9.43 -3.70 -24.54
CA ALA A 598 8.60 -2.76 -23.80
C ALA A 598 8.47 -1.40 -24.52
N ARG A 599 9.57 -0.92 -25.11
CA ARG A 599 9.62 0.35 -25.85
C ARG A 599 8.88 0.30 -27.18
N GLN A 600 9.06 -0.77 -27.95
CA GLN A 600 8.35 -0.99 -29.22
C GLN A 600 6.82 -1.05 -29.10
N LYS A 601 6.30 -1.17 -27.87
CA LYS A 601 4.87 -1.30 -27.56
C LYS A 601 4.26 -0.06 -26.93
N THR A 602 5.09 0.93 -26.59
CA THR A 602 4.66 2.23 -26.06
C THR A 602 4.71 3.34 -27.12
N ASP A 603 5.44 3.11 -28.23
CA ASP A 603 5.38 3.87 -29.49
C ASP A 603 4.24 3.34 -30.40
#